data_AF-A0A926UDN5-F1
#
_entry.id   AF-A0A926UDN5-F1
#
_cell.length_a   1.000
_cell.length_b   1.000
_cell.length_c   1.000
_cell.angle_alpha   90.00
_cell.angle_beta   90.00
_cell.angle_gamma   90.00
#
_symmetry.space_group_name_H-M   'P 1'
#
loop_
_entity.id
_entity.type
_entity.pdbx_description
1 polymer ?
#
loop_
_entity_poly.entity_id
_entity_poly.type
_entity_poly.pdbx_seq_one_letter_code
_entity_poly.pdbx_strand_id
1 'polypeptide(L)'
;MQVFGQVLWGVLRQALIRRPTCWATVAFLILATGCVGGEPTATSPTPATNVQAPTAPQSDFFRQAVDTAVSAANLVQTAQSKTDWDLVVTQWQEAIALMKAVPKTHERWQLAQTKIGEYQRNLVYAQKRLAIAQKSPG
;
A
#
# COMPACT_ATOMS: atom_id res chain seq x y z
N MET A 1 -10.39 -7.66 -14.72
CA MET A 1 -8.93 -7.51 -14.90
C MET A 1 -8.41 -6.64 -13.77
N GLN A 2 -8.08 -7.28 -12.65
CA GLN A 2 -7.87 -6.64 -11.35
C GLN A 2 -6.63 -7.30 -10.73
N VAL A 3 -5.47 -6.68 -10.91
CA VAL A 3 -4.21 -7.11 -10.29
C VAL A 3 -3.63 -5.88 -9.60
N PHE A 4 -4.22 -5.52 -8.46
CA PHE A 4 -3.71 -4.47 -7.58
C PHE A 4 -2.66 -5.08 -6.65
N GLY A 5 -1.52 -4.39 -6.53
CA GLY A 5 -0.36 -4.78 -5.74
C GLY A 5 -0.74 -5.18 -4.31
N GLN A 6 -0.43 -6.43 -3.99
CA GLN A 6 -0.94 -7.20 -2.87
C GLN A 6 -0.46 -6.83 -1.47
N VAL A 7 0.23 -5.71 -1.25
CA VAL A 7 0.93 -5.52 0.04
C VAL A 7 0.53 -4.26 0.82
N LEU A 8 -0.28 -3.35 0.26
CA LEU A 8 -0.83 -2.22 1.03
C LEU A 8 -2.37 -2.09 1.05
N TRP A 9 -3.10 -2.97 0.35
CA TRP A 9 -4.57 -3.03 0.38
C TRP A 9 -5.12 -4.15 1.30
N GLY A 10 -4.29 -4.71 2.19
CA GLY A 10 -4.64 -5.88 3.00
C GLY A 10 -5.56 -5.63 4.21
N VAL A 11 -5.70 -4.39 4.69
CA VAL A 11 -6.43 -4.12 5.95
C VAL A 11 -7.84 -3.56 5.73
N LEU A 12 -8.19 -3.09 4.53
CA LEU A 12 -9.49 -2.47 4.26
C LEU A 12 -10.33 -3.23 3.22
N ARG A 13 -10.53 -4.53 3.48
CA ARG A 13 -11.58 -5.34 2.84
C ARG A 13 -12.27 -6.27 3.84
N GLN A 14 -12.66 -5.74 5.01
CA GLN A 14 -13.59 -6.43 5.93
C GLN A 14 -14.80 -5.60 6.35
N ALA A 15 -14.97 -4.39 5.81
CA ALA A 15 -16.17 -3.60 6.06
C ALA A 15 -16.85 -3.29 4.72
N LEU A 16 -18.07 -3.80 4.54
CA LEU A 16 -18.99 -3.63 3.39
C LEU A 16 -19.01 -4.76 2.34
N ILE A 17 -18.98 -6.02 2.79
CA ILE A 17 -19.85 -7.06 2.19
C ILE A 17 -20.93 -7.40 3.21
N ARG A 18 -22.00 -6.60 3.23
CA ARG A 18 -23.30 -7.09 3.72
C ARG A 18 -23.99 -7.75 2.54
N ARG A 19 -23.89 -9.08 2.45
CA ARG A 19 -24.89 -9.91 1.78
C ARG A 19 -25.34 -10.99 2.76
N PRO A 20 -26.63 -11.05 3.11
CA PRO A 20 -27.16 -11.98 4.11
C PRO A 20 -27.24 -13.40 3.53
N THR A 21 -26.87 -14.38 4.36
CA THR A 21 -27.29 -15.80 4.40
C THR A 21 -27.85 -16.44 3.13
N CYS A 22 -27.15 -17.49 2.64
CA CYS A 22 -27.72 -18.84 2.44
C CYS A 22 -26.69 -19.83 1.85
N TRP A 23 -26.53 -20.97 2.53
CA TRP A 23 -25.92 -22.25 2.09
C TRP A 23 -24.37 -22.24 2.14
N ALA A 24 -23.66 -23.12 2.84
CA ALA A 24 -24.02 -24.40 3.42
C ALA A 24 -23.15 -24.68 4.66
N THR A 25 -23.75 -25.44 5.57
CA THR A 25 -23.13 -26.15 6.67
C THR A 25 -21.96 -27.01 6.21
N VAL A 26 -20.84 -26.99 6.92
CA VAL A 26 -20.15 -28.22 7.28
C VAL A 26 -19.59 -28.06 8.70
N ALA A 27 -20.27 -28.71 9.64
CA ALA A 27 -19.67 -29.10 10.90
C ALA A 27 -18.69 -30.25 10.63
N PHE A 28 -17.46 -30.14 11.11
CA PHE A 28 -16.63 -31.32 11.37
C PHE A 28 -16.04 -31.20 12.77
N LEU A 29 -16.70 -31.91 13.69
CA LEU A 29 -16.11 -32.44 14.91
C LEU A 29 -15.37 -33.73 14.52
N ILE A 30 -14.06 -33.79 14.73
CA ILE A 30 -13.33 -35.05 14.85
C ILE A 30 -12.49 -35.01 16.13
N LEU A 31 -12.65 -36.07 16.92
CA LEU A 31 -12.01 -36.36 18.19
C LEU A 31 -10.56 -36.87 18.01
N ALA A 32 -9.72 -36.42 18.93
CA ALA A 32 -8.66 -37.14 19.65
C ALA A 32 -7.39 -37.67 18.95
N THR A 33 -6.29 -37.38 19.66
CA THR A 33 -5.01 -38.13 19.76
C THR A 33 -3.88 -37.71 18.82
N GLY A 34 -2.80 -37.18 19.41
CA GLY A 34 -1.46 -37.19 18.81
C GLY A 34 -0.54 -36.10 19.35
N CYS A 35 0.30 -36.43 20.34
CA CYS A 35 1.45 -35.62 20.70
C CYS A 35 2.48 -35.63 19.55
N VAL A 36 3.06 -34.48 19.21
CA VAL A 36 4.45 -34.41 18.76
C VAL A 36 5.04 -33.10 19.25
N GLY A 37 6.00 -33.22 20.16
CA GLY A 37 6.92 -32.14 20.48
C GLY A 37 7.86 -31.96 19.30
N GLY A 38 7.85 -30.75 18.74
CA GLY A 38 8.88 -30.24 17.87
C GLY A 38 9.22 -28.85 18.35
N GLU A 39 10.30 -28.72 19.12
CA GLU A 39 10.93 -27.44 19.37
C GLU A 39 11.32 -26.83 18.02
N PRO A 40 10.81 -25.64 17.63
CA PRO A 40 11.48 -24.89 16.59
C PRO A 40 12.78 -24.40 17.19
N THR A 41 13.87 -25.08 16.83
CA THR A 41 15.24 -24.61 17.02
C THR A 41 15.31 -23.17 16.57
N ALA A 42 15.46 -22.26 17.52
CA ALA A 42 15.73 -20.85 17.28
C ALA A 42 17.13 -20.72 16.70
N THR A 43 17.28 -21.01 15.41
CA THR A 43 18.46 -20.60 14.66
C THR A 43 18.21 -19.16 14.21
N SER A 44 18.58 -18.22 15.08
CA SER A 44 18.78 -16.82 14.72
C SER A 44 19.62 -16.74 13.45
N PRO A 45 19.13 -16.17 12.33
CA PRO A 45 20.04 -15.73 11.29
C PRO A 45 20.87 -14.59 11.87
N THR A 46 22.18 -14.82 11.92
CA THR A 46 23.23 -13.83 12.17
C THR A 46 22.89 -12.53 11.45
N PRO A 47 23.00 -11.35 12.10
CA PRO A 47 22.85 -10.08 11.41
C PRO A 47 23.98 -9.94 10.41
N ALA A 48 23.66 -10.12 9.13
CA ALA A 48 24.50 -9.62 8.05
C ALA A 48 24.42 -8.10 8.13
N THR A 49 25.34 -7.50 8.90
CA THR A 49 25.69 -6.09 8.80
C THR A 49 26.24 -5.87 7.39
N ASN A 50 25.34 -5.68 6.44
CA ASN A 50 25.67 -5.08 5.17
C ASN A 50 25.99 -3.61 5.47
N VAL A 51 27.27 -3.32 5.66
CA VAL A 51 27.79 -1.96 5.72
C VAL A 51 27.62 -1.37 4.32
N GLN A 52 26.43 -0.84 4.03
CA GLN A 52 26.23 -0.02 2.86
C GLN A 52 27.03 1.27 3.09
N ALA A 53 28.11 1.42 2.34
CA ALA A 53 28.97 2.59 2.35
C ALA A 53 28.15 3.90 2.17
N PRO A 54 28.56 5.01 2.80
CA PRO A 54 27.84 6.28 2.72
C PRO A 54 28.02 6.90 1.32
N THR A 55 27.12 6.59 0.38
CA THR A 55 27.17 7.11 -0.99
C THR A 55 26.41 8.43 -1.08
N ALA A 56 27.04 9.54 -0.63
CA ALA A 56 26.60 10.92 -0.88
C ALA A 56 25.16 11.26 -0.39
N PRO A 57 24.67 12.50 -0.46
CA PRO A 57 23.25 12.79 -0.31
C PRO A 57 22.52 12.22 -1.54
N GLN A 58 22.31 10.90 -1.56
CA GLN A 58 21.55 10.18 -2.55
C GLN A 58 20.18 10.84 -2.61
N SER A 59 19.87 11.50 -3.74
CA SER A 59 18.72 12.39 -3.89
C SER A 59 17.48 11.90 -3.13
N ASP A 60 17.03 12.69 -2.16
CA ASP A 60 15.94 12.32 -1.26
C ASP A 60 14.58 12.11 -1.96
N PHE A 61 14.48 12.43 -3.26
CA PHE A 61 13.27 12.30 -4.07
C PHE A 61 12.59 10.93 -3.95
N PHE A 62 13.35 9.82 -3.97
CA PHE A 62 12.73 8.50 -3.84
C PHE A 62 12.04 8.34 -2.48
N ARG A 63 12.74 8.72 -1.39
CA ARG A 63 12.21 8.61 -0.03
C ARG A 63 10.99 9.52 0.13
N GLN A 64 11.12 10.79 -0.23
CA GLN A 64 10.02 11.76 -0.17
C GLN A 64 8.81 11.27 -0.97
N ALA A 65 9.01 10.74 -2.17
CA ALA A 65 7.93 10.20 -2.98
C ALA A 65 7.17 9.06 -2.28
N VAL A 66 7.90 8.15 -1.63
CA VAL A 66 7.31 7.04 -0.89
C VAL A 66 6.56 7.55 0.33
N ASP A 67 7.12 8.49 1.08
CA ASP A 67 6.49 9.08 2.26
C ASP A 67 5.18 9.79 1.90
N THR A 68 5.19 10.61 0.84
CA THR A 68 3.98 11.27 0.32
C THR A 68 2.95 10.26 -0.18
N ALA A 69 3.37 9.19 -0.86
CA ALA A 69 2.47 8.12 -1.31
C ALA A 69 1.83 7.34 -0.14
N VAL A 70 2.58 7.09 0.93
CA VAL A 70 2.07 6.45 2.15
C VAL A 70 1.04 7.35 2.83
N SER A 71 1.34 8.64 2.94
CA SER A 71 0.39 9.63 3.47
C SER A 71 -0.91 9.67 2.64
N ALA A 72 -0.81 9.70 1.31
CA ALA A 72 -1.96 9.63 0.42
C ALA A 72 -2.77 8.34 0.62
N ALA A 73 -2.10 7.18 0.73
CA ALA A 73 -2.75 5.89 0.94
C ALA A 73 -3.46 5.79 2.29
N ASN A 74 -2.89 6.38 3.34
CA ASN A 74 -3.52 6.46 4.65
C ASN A 74 -4.74 7.37 4.63
N LEU A 75 -4.64 8.55 4.00
CA LEU A 75 -5.73 9.51 3.91
C LEU A 75 -6.94 8.95 3.13
N VAL A 76 -6.73 8.15 2.09
CA VAL A 76 -7.82 7.48 1.34
C VAL A 76 -8.74 6.66 2.26
N GLN A 77 -8.23 6.13 3.37
CA GLN A 77 -9.00 5.27 4.27
C GLN A 77 -10.04 6.05 5.08
N THR A 78 -9.76 7.32 5.36
CA THR A 78 -10.61 8.19 6.20
C THR A 78 -11.23 9.35 5.43
N ALA A 79 -10.83 9.60 4.18
CA ALA A 79 -11.33 10.68 3.36
C ALA A 79 -12.85 10.58 3.11
N GLN A 80 -13.60 11.61 3.53
CA GLN A 80 -15.06 11.66 3.39
C GLN A 80 -15.50 12.91 2.65
N SER A 81 -14.80 14.03 2.84
CA SER A 81 -15.16 15.31 2.27
C SER A 81 -14.48 15.58 0.93
N LYS A 82 -15.02 16.54 0.16
CA LYS A 82 -14.34 17.07 -1.03
C LYS A 82 -12.90 17.49 -0.72
N THR A 83 -12.68 18.17 0.40
CA THR A 83 -11.36 18.66 0.81
C THR A 83 -10.38 17.51 1.06
N ASP A 84 -10.83 16.42 1.71
CA ASP A 84 -9.97 15.26 1.93
C ASP A 84 -9.57 14.61 0.60
N TRP A 85 -10.53 14.43 -0.31
CA TRP A 85 -10.27 13.82 -1.62
C TRP A 85 -9.36 14.70 -2.49
N ASP A 86 -9.46 16.01 -2.37
CA ASP A 86 -8.58 16.97 -3.05
C ASP A 86 -7.13 16.85 -2.53
N LEU A 87 -6.96 16.71 -1.22
CA LEU A 87 -5.65 16.47 -0.61
C LEU A 87 -5.06 15.10 -1.02
N VAL A 88 -5.88 14.05 -1.12
CA VAL A 88 -5.43 12.75 -1.66
C VAL A 88 -4.92 12.90 -3.10
N VAL A 89 -5.65 13.62 -3.95
CA VAL A 89 -5.25 13.87 -5.35
C VAL A 89 -3.91 14.59 -5.40
N THR A 90 -3.76 15.65 -4.60
CA THR A 90 -2.54 16.46 -4.52
C THR A 90 -1.33 15.61 -4.12
N GLN A 91 -1.47 14.80 -3.06
CA GLN A 91 -0.37 13.96 -2.60
C GLN A 91 0.02 12.87 -3.62
N TRP A 92 -0.94 12.27 -4.34
CA TRP A 92 -0.57 11.34 -5.42
C TRP A 92 0.16 12.03 -6.57
N GLN A 93 -0.23 13.26 -6.94
CA GLN A 93 0.46 14.02 -7.97
C GLN A 93 1.89 14.35 -7.55
N GLU A 94 2.08 14.80 -6.31
CA GLU A 94 3.39 15.11 -5.74
C GLU A 94 4.28 13.87 -5.68
N ALA A 95 3.77 12.74 -5.18
CA ALA A 95 4.52 11.48 -5.16
C ALA A 95 4.98 11.05 -6.56
N ILE A 96 4.14 11.22 -7.59
CA ILE A 96 4.51 10.95 -8.99
C ILE A 96 5.61 11.91 -9.46
N ALA A 97 5.49 13.20 -9.16
CA ALA A 97 6.49 14.20 -9.54
C ALA A 97 7.85 13.89 -8.91
N LEU A 98 7.87 13.54 -7.62
CA LEU A 98 9.07 13.13 -6.90
C LEU A 98 9.67 11.84 -7.47
N MET A 99 8.86 10.82 -7.80
CA MET A 99 9.37 9.60 -8.46
C MET A 99 10.00 9.90 -9.83
N LYS A 100 9.44 10.85 -10.59
CA LYS A 100 10.01 11.30 -11.88
C LYS A 100 11.33 12.04 -11.71
N ALA A 101 11.53 12.72 -10.58
CA ALA A 101 12.73 13.49 -10.26
C ALA A 101 13.91 12.60 -9.81
N VAL A 102 13.69 11.32 -9.53
CA VAL A 102 14.77 10.38 -9.19
C VAL A 102 15.77 10.30 -10.35
N PRO A 103 17.07 10.60 -10.12
CA PRO A 103 18.09 10.54 -11.16
C PRO A 103 18.32 9.12 -11.67
N LYS A 104 18.69 8.96 -12.95
CA LYS A 104 19.02 7.64 -13.55
C LYS A 104 20.19 6.92 -12.87
N THR A 105 21.08 7.67 -12.22
CA THR A 105 22.23 7.15 -11.47
C THR A 105 21.86 6.66 -10.08
N HIS A 106 20.64 6.95 -9.59
CA HIS A 106 20.18 6.50 -8.29
C HIS A 106 19.87 5.00 -8.32
N GLU A 107 20.33 4.25 -7.31
CA GLU A 107 20.17 2.78 -7.24
C GLU A 107 18.69 2.32 -7.40
N ARG A 108 17.74 3.15 -6.93
CA ARG A 108 16.29 2.89 -6.97
C ARG A 108 15.58 3.46 -8.19
N TRP A 109 16.29 3.98 -9.20
CA TRP A 109 15.65 4.62 -10.35
C TRP A 109 14.64 3.71 -11.07
N GLN A 110 15.02 2.47 -11.36
CA GLN A 110 14.13 1.51 -12.03
C GLN A 110 12.86 1.22 -11.21
N LEU A 111 13.01 1.12 -9.87
CA LEU A 111 11.88 0.96 -8.96
C LEU A 111 10.99 2.21 -8.97
N ALA A 112 11.57 3.41 -8.99
CA ALA A 112 10.83 4.66 -9.09
C ALA A 112 9.97 4.70 -10.36
N GLN A 113 10.54 4.34 -11.52
CA GLN A 113 9.82 4.27 -12.79
C GLN A 113 8.66 3.27 -12.74
N THR A 114 8.88 2.11 -12.12
CA THR A 114 7.82 1.11 -11.90
C THR A 114 6.70 1.66 -11.02
N LYS A 115 7.04 2.37 -9.94
CA LYS A 115 6.07 2.92 -8.97
C LYS A 115 5.21 4.04 -9.54
N ILE A 116 5.70 4.81 -10.51
CA ILE A 116 4.90 5.85 -11.19
C ILE A 116 3.60 5.27 -11.76
N GLY A 117 3.65 4.10 -12.39
CA GLY A 117 2.45 3.47 -12.96
C GLY A 117 1.42 3.07 -11.90
N GLU A 118 1.86 2.66 -10.71
CA GLU A 118 0.99 2.38 -9.57
C GLU A 118 0.34 3.67 -9.04
N TYR A 119 1.14 4.70 -8.83
CA TYR A 119 0.66 5.99 -8.29
C TYR A 119 -0.30 6.68 -9.25
N GLN A 120 -0.10 6.57 -10.56
CA GLN A 120 -1.04 7.07 -11.56
C GLN A 120 -2.42 6.41 -11.47
N ARG A 121 -2.48 5.09 -11.23
CA ARG A 121 -3.76 4.40 -11.03
C ARG A 121 -4.46 4.88 -9.75
N ASN A 122 -3.70 5.10 -8.69
CA ASN A 122 -4.24 5.63 -7.43
C ASN A 122 -4.72 7.07 -7.59
N LEU A 123 -4.01 7.90 -8.35
CA LEU A 123 -4.44 9.26 -8.71
C LEU A 123 -5.78 9.25 -9.46
N VAL A 124 -5.93 8.39 -10.47
CA VAL A 124 -7.19 8.25 -11.21
C VAL A 124 -8.34 7.84 -10.27
N TYR A 125 -8.08 6.94 -9.32
CA TYR A 125 -9.07 6.58 -8.31
C TYR A 125 -9.46 7.79 -7.44
N ALA A 126 -8.48 8.53 -6.92
CA ALA A 126 -8.71 9.71 -6.09
C ALA A 126 -9.49 10.81 -6.84
N GLN A 127 -9.17 11.06 -8.11
CA GLN A 127 -9.88 12.02 -8.96
C GLN A 127 -11.35 11.64 -9.16
N LYS A 128 -11.65 10.34 -9.35
CA LYS A 128 -13.04 9.86 -9.43
C LYS A 128 -13.78 10.10 -8.13
N ARG A 129 -13.16 9.84 -6.99
CA ARG A 129 -13.76 10.09 -5.66
C ARG A 129 -14.00 11.58 -5.42
N LEU A 130 -13.05 12.44 -5.79
CA LEU A 130 -13.20 13.89 -5.72
C LEU A 130 -14.38 14.38 -6.57
N ALA A 131 -14.51 13.87 -7.80
CA ALA A 131 -15.63 14.22 -8.69
C ALA A 131 -16.99 13.78 -8.13
N ILE A 132 -17.05 12.66 -7.40
CA ILE A 132 -18.26 12.23 -6.69
C ILE A 132 -18.56 13.20 -5.54
N ALA A 133 -17.55 13.52 -4.72
CA ALA A 133 -17.71 14.44 -3.58
C ALA A 133 -18.10 15.87 -4.00
N GLN A 134 -17.71 16.31 -5.20
CA GLN A 134 -18.12 17.61 -5.76
C GLN A 134 -19.62 17.67 -6.12
N LYS A 135 -20.23 16.53 -6.47
CA LYS A 135 -21.63 16.47 -6.90
C LYS A 135 -22.62 16.35 -5.74
N SER A 136 -22.12 16.04 -4.54
CA SER A 136 -22.92 15.98 -3.32
C SER A 136 -22.62 17.22 -2.48
N PRO A 137 -23.45 18.28 -2.52
CA PRO A 137 -23.35 19.33 -1.52
C PRO A 137 -23.64 18.69 -0.15
N GLY A 138 -22.65 18.73 0.73
CA GLY A 138 -22.77 18.24 2.11
C GLY A 138 -23.74 19.07 2.93
#